data_AF-A0A377WM23-F1
#
_entry.id   AF-A0A377WM23-F1
#
_cell.length_a   1.000
_cell.length_b   1.000
_cell.length_c   1.000
_cell.angle_alpha   90.00
_cell.angle_beta   90.00
_cell.angle_gamma   90.00
#
_symmetry.space_group_name_H-M   'P 1'
#
loop_
_entity.id
_entity.type
_entity.pdbx_description
1 polymer ?
#
loop_
_entity_poly.entity_id
_entity_poly.type
_entity_poly.pdbx_seq_one_letter_code
_entity_poly.pdbx_strand_id
1 'polypeptide(L)' 'MFNFDMQLDQNYASFYNPDSGKAVFVDSFDNVEFDVRVGTLRESHHVATVACRNR' A
#
# COMPACT_ATOMS: atom_id res chain seq x y z
N MET A 1 -3.21 1.48 -20.69
CA MET A 1 -2.66 2.05 -19.45
C MET A 1 -3.57 1.61 -18.32
N PHE A 2 -3.05 0.89 -17.34
CA PHE A 2 -3.87 0.41 -16.21
C PHE A 2 -4.05 1.61 -15.27
N ASN A 3 -5.27 2.13 -15.16
CA ASN A 3 -5.57 3.13 -14.14
C ASN A 3 -5.77 2.36 -12.84
N PHE A 4 -4.84 2.52 -11.91
CA PHE A 4 -4.97 2.02 -10.54
C PHE A 4 -6.00 2.91 -9.85
N ASP A 5 -7.21 2.40 -9.62
CA ASP A 5 -8.30 3.13 -8.97
C ASP A 5 -8.64 2.48 -7.62
N MET A 6 -8.11 3.07 -6.56
CA MET A 6 -8.18 2.56 -5.20
C MET A 6 -9.51 2.94 -4.51
N GLN A 7 -10.42 3.67 -5.16
CA GLN A 7 -11.66 4.18 -4.55
C GLN A 7 -12.80 3.14 -4.49
N LEU A 8 -12.69 2.02 -5.20
CA LEU A 8 -13.77 1.03 -5.34
C LEU A 8 -13.45 -0.30 -4.63
N ASP A 9 -12.78 -1.23 -5.33
CA ASP A 9 -12.55 -2.61 -4.85
C ASP A 9 -11.06 -2.99 -4.77
N GLN A 10 -10.16 -2.08 -5.16
CA GLN A 10 -8.70 -2.30 -5.21
C GLN A 10 -7.98 -1.29 -4.33
N ASN A 11 -8.43 -1.10 -3.09
CA ASN A 11 -7.90 -0.09 -2.18
C ASN A 11 -6.55 -0.45 -1.54
N TYR A 12 -5.93 -1.57 -1.92
CA TYR A 12 -4.60 -1.94 -1.44
C TYR A 12 -3.79 -2.78 -2.43
N ALA A 13 -2.47 -2.68 -2.30
CA ALA A 13 -1.49 -3.58 -2.89
C ALA A 13 -0.58 -4.14 -1.78
N SER A 14 -0.13 -5.39 -1.93
CA SER A 14 0.78 -6.02 -0.99
C SER A 14 1.93 -6.73 -1.68
N PHE A 15 3.14 -6.58 -1.13
CA PHE A 15 4.35 -7.22 -1.60
C PHE A 15 4.91 -8.08 -0.48
N TYR A 16 5.00 -9.39 -0.70
CA TYR A 16 5.44 -10.36 0.29
C TYR A 16 6.74 -11.02 -0.13
N ASN A 17 7.70 -11.10 0.80
CA ASN A 17 8.92 -11.87 0.65
C ASN A 17 8.82 -13.16 1.49
N PRO A 18 8.68 -14.34 0.85
CA PRO A 18 8.58 -15.61 1.57
C PRO A 18 9.82 -15.96 2.39
N ASP A 19 11.01 -15.60 1.92
CA ASP A 19 12.28 -15.97 2.56
C ASP A 19 12.49 -15.25 3.90
N SER A 20 12.00 -14.02 4.01
CA SER A 20 12.12 -13.21 5.23
C SER A 20 10.82 -13.10 6.03
N GLY A 21 9.70 -13.56 5.48
CA GLY A 21 8.36 -13.38 6.06
C GLY A 21 7.87 -11.94 6.09
N LYS A 22 8.59 -11.00 5.45
CA LYS A 22 8.26 -9.58 5.46
C LYS A 22 7.23 -9.24 4.39
N ALA A 23 6.33 -8.34 4.74
CA ALA A 23 5.33 -7.79 3.85
C ALA A 23 5.34 -6.26 3.88
N VAL A 24 5.11 -5.66 2.72
CA VAL A 24 4.80 -4.24 2.55
C VAL A 24 3.36 -4.15 2.05
N PHE A 25 2.56 -3.32 2.70
CA PHE A 25 1.20 -3.01 2.30
C PHE A 25 1.13 -1.54 1.92
N VAL A 26 0.46 -1.25 0.81
CA VAL A 26 0.17 0.11 0.36
C VAL A 26 -1.33 0.19 0.19
N ASP A 27 -2.00 1.05 0.96
CA ASP A 27 -3.43 1.28 0.84
C ASP A 27 -3.74 2.77 0.63
N SER A 28 -4.87 3.03 -0.04
CA SER A 28 -5.36 4.38 -0.33
C SER A 28 -6.87 4.32 -0.54
N PHE A 29 -7.56 5.38 -0.16
CA PHE A 29 -9.02 5.50 -0.31
C PHE A 29 -9.42 6.70 -1.18
N ASP A 30 -8.47 7.56 -1.55
CA ASP A 30 -8.71 8.79 -2.29
C ASP A 30 -7.86 8.92 -3.55
N ASN A 31 -6.93 7.98 -3.81
CA ASN A 31 -5.91 8.03 -4.86
C ASN A 31 -4.93 9.23 -4.73
N VAL A 32 -4.90 9.89 -3.58
CA VAL A 32 -4.02 11.06 -3.30
C VAL A 32 -3.02 10.71 -2.22
N GLU A 33 -3.48 10.15 -1.10
CA GLU A 33 -2.65 9.73 0.01
C GLU A 33 -2.55 8.20 0.04
N PHE A 34 -1.32 7.70 0.14
CA PHE A 34 -1.01 6.28 0.13
C PHE A 34 -0.27 5.91 1.41
N ASP A 35 -0.93 5.18 2.29
CA ASP A 35 -0.33 4.70 3.52
C ASP A 35 0.50 3.44 3.27
N VAL A 36 1.73 3.48 3.76
CA VAL A 36 2.69 2.38 3.66
C VAL A 36 2.84 1.75 5.02
N ARG A 37 2.52 0.45 5.10
CA ARG A 37 2.70 -0.38 6.30
C ARG A 37 3.71 -1.47 6.03
N VAL A 38 4.53 -1.79 7.04
CA VAL A 38 5.56 -2.82 6.95
C VAL A 38 5.43 -3.77 8.13
N GLY A 39 5.66 -5.05 7.88
CA GLY A 39 5.66 -6.07 8.93
C GLY A 39 5.62 -7.47 8.34
N THR A 40 4.69 -8.28 8.81
CA THR A 40 4.38 -9.64 8.36
C THR A 40 2.94 -9.70 7.87
N LEU A 41 2.49 -10.87 7.39
CA LEU A 41 1.09 -11.09 7.01
C LEU A 41 0.11 -11.03 8.19
N ARG A 42 0.59 -11.14 9.44
CA ARG A 42 -0.27 -11.13 10.64
C ARG A 42 -0.24 -9.80 11.38
N GLU A 43 0.86 -9.08 11.29
CA GLU A 43 1.09 -7.85 12.03
C GLU A 43 1.91 -6.88 11.17
N SER A 44 1.42 -5.66 11.02
CA SER A 44 2.09 -4.58 10.28
C SER A 44 1.89 -3.28 11.01
N HIS A 45 2.89 -2.39 10.95
CA HIS A 45 2.77 -1.03 11.47
C HIS A 45 2.90 -0.01 10.34
N HIS A 46 2.28 1.15 10.53
CA HIS A 46 2.47 2.30 9.65
C HIS A 46 3.93 2.75 9.66
N VAL A 47 4.43 3.19 8.52
CA VAL A 47 5.79 3.71 8.35
C VAL A 47 5.77 5.10 7.74
N ALA A 48 4.95 5.32 6.72
CA ALA A 48 4.88 6.59 6.02
C ALA A 48 3.57 6.73 5.25
N THR A 49 3.20 7.97 4.95
CA THR A 49 2.16 8.32 3.98
C THR A 49 2.82 9.00 2.79
N VAL A 50 2.57 8.50 1.58
CA VAL A 50 3.09 9.06 0.33
C VAL A 50 1.98 9.82 -0.36
N ALA A 51 2.19 11.12 -0.60
CA ALA A 51 1.23 11.94 -1.34
C ALA A 51 1.56 11.91 -2.85
N CYS A 52 0.60 11.49 -3.67
CA CYS A 52 0.66 11.65 -5.11
C CYS A 52 0.38 13.11 -5.47
N ARG A 53 1.37 13.80 -6.04
CA ARG A 53 1.20 15.15 -6.60
C ARG A 53 1.64 15.13 -8.05
N ASN A 54 0.71 15.37 -8.96
CA ASN A 54 1.06 15.66 -10.35
C ASN A 54 1.80 17.01 -10.38
N ARG A 55 3.03 17.02 -10.93
CA ARG A 55 3.73 18.25 -11.30
C ARG A 55 3.24 18.75 -12.65
#